data_AF-A0A1G7JVI6-F1
#
_entry.id   AF-A0A1G7JVI6-F1
#
_cell.length_a   1.000
_cell.length_b   1.000
_cell.length_c   1.000
_cell.angle_alpha   90.00
_cell.angle_beta   90.00
_cell.angle_gamma   90.00
#
_symmetry.space_group_name_H-M   'P 1'
#
loop_
_entity.id
_entity.type
_entity.pdbx_description
1 polymer ?
#
loop_
_entity_poly.entity_id
_entity_poly.type
_entity_poly.pdbx_seq_one_letter_code
_entity_poly.pdbx_strand_id
1 'polypeptide(L)' 'MIRFYHGSNIKIEVPDLIHSKTFKDFGKGFYLSPDKQQAWDMAFQKFNQTKD' A
#
# COMPACT_ATOMS: atom_id res chain seq x y z
N MET A 1 -10.72 18.91 -4.46
CA MET A 1 -10.91 17.47 -4.16
C MET A 1 -9.55 16.89 -3.79
N ILE A 2 -9.40 16.33 -2.59
CA ILE A 2 -8.14 15.75 -2.12
C ILE A 2 -8.00 14.34 -2.75
N ARG A 3 -6.80 14.01 -3.25
CA ARG A 3 -6.47 12.68 -3.78
C ARG A 3 -5.46 12.02 -2.86
N PHE A 4 -5.60 10.71 -2.69
CA PHE A 4 -4.71 9.89 -1.89
C PHE A 4 -4.25 8.68 -2.70
N TYR A 5 -3.08 8.16 -2.34
CA TYR A 5 -2.38 7.11 -3.07
C TYR A 5 -1.98 5.97 -2.16
N HIS A 6 -2.13 4.73 -2.64
CA HIS A 6 -1.66 3.52 -1.96
C HIS A 6 -0.47 2.93 -2.73
N GLY A 7 0.61 2.63 -2.03
CA GLY A 7 1.77 1.94 -2.59
C GLY A 7 1.61 0.42 -2.51
N SER A 8 1.56 -0.25 -3.66
CA SER A 8 1.45 -1.71 -3.77
C SER A 8 2.45 -2.25 -4.79
N ASN A 9 3.05 -3.42 -4.52
CA ASN A 9 3.89 -4.15 -5.46
C ASN A 9 3.09 -5.01 -6.45
N ILE A 10 1.76 -5.06 -6.29
CA ILE A 10 0.82 -5.74 -7.19
C ILE A 10 -0.28 -4.78 -7.65
N LYS A 11 -0.85 -5.04 -8.82
CA LYS A 11 -2.04 -4.31 -9.29
C LYS A 11 -3.26 -4.73 -8.47
N ILE A 12 -4.05 -3.76 -8.02
CA ILE A 12 -5.31 -3.98 -7.29
C ILE A 12 -6.45 -3.60 -8.24
N GLU A 13 -7.12 -4.60 -8.83
CA GLU A 13 -8.28 -4.38 -9.70
C GLU A 13 -9.54 -4.09 -8.89
N VAL A 14 -9.71 -4.80 -7.78
CA VAL A 14 -10.85 -4.67 -6.86
C VAL A 14 -10.29 -4.50 -5.45
N PRO A 15 -10.56 -3.38 -4.75
CA PRO A 15 -10.11 -3.20 -3.38
C PRO A 15 -10.75 -4.23 -2.44
N ASP A 16 -9.92 -5.01 -1.76
CA ASP A 16 -10.33 -5.91 -0.68
C ASP A 16 -9.37 -5.80 0.51
N LEU A 17 -9.87 -6.15 1.69
CA LEU A 17 -9.04 -6.20 2.89
C LEU A 17 -8.46 -7.59 3.15
N ILE A 18 -8.82 -8.61 2.38
CA ILE A 18 -8.41 -10.01 2.62
C ILE A 18 -6.89 -10.11 2.53
N HIS A 19 -6.29 -9.49 1.51
CA HIS A 19 -4.85 -9.52 1.23
C HIS A 19 -4.02 -8.50 2.03
N SER A 20 -4.66 -7.63 2.81
CA SER A 20 -3.96 -6.64 3.63
C SER A 20 -3.23 -7.30 4.80
N LYS A 21 -2.04 -6.76 5.15
CA LYS A 21 -1.27 -7.26 6.30
C LYS A 21 -2.09 -7.14 7.58
N THR A 22 -2.13 -8.22 8.37
CA THR A 22 -2.70 -8.23 9.71
C THR A 22 -1.75 -7.59 10.72
N PHE A 23 -2.27 -7.20 11.89
CA PHE A 23 -1.49 -6.70 13.05
C PHE A 23 -0.61 -5.47 12.75
N LYS A 24 -1.14 -4.53 11.97
CA LYS A 24 -0.54 -3.19 11.85
C LYS A 24 -1.00 -2.29 12.99
N ASP A 25 -0.21 -1.26 13.28
CA ASP A 25 -0.42 -0.32 14.40
C ASP A 25 -1.81 0.35 14.39
N PHE A 26 -2.42 0.48 13.20
CA PHE A 26 -3.74 1.09 13.01
C PHE A 26 -4.77 0.11 12.43
N GLY A 27 -4.52 -1.20 12.54
CA GLY A 27 -5.41 -2.23 12.03
C GLY A 27 -5.23 -2.57 10.55
N LYS A 28 -6.05 -3.49 10.07
CA LYS A 28 -5.99 -4.04 8.72
C LYS A 28 -6.63 -3.07 7.72
N GLY A 29 -5.87 -2.58 6.74
CA GLY A 29 -6.37 -1.59 5.79
C GLY A 29 -5.37 -1.18 4.71
N PHE A 30 -5.87 -0.37 3.77
CA PHE A 30 -5.02 0.35 2.82
C PHE A 30 -4.46 1.61 3.46
N TYR A 31 -3.13 1.71 3.50
CA TYR A 31 -2.43 2.87 4.00
C TYR A 31 -2.24 3.86 2.86
N LEU A 32 -2.74 5.07 3.05
CA LEU A 32 -2.83 6.07 2.02
C LEU A 32 -1.92 7.26 2.32
N SER A 33 -1.34 7.85 1.27
CA SER A 33 -0.55 9.07 1.35
C SER A 33 -1.13 10.15 0.42
N PRO A 34 -1.17 11.43 0.84
CA PRO A 34 -1.46 12.53 -0.07
C PRO A 34 -0.28 12.80 -1.03
N ASP A 35 0.92 12.34 -0.69
CA ASP A 35 2.12 12.44 -1.53
C ASP A 35 2.23 11.19 -2.44
N LYS A 36 2.15 11.43 -3.75
CA LYS A 36 2.25 10.39 -4.76
C LYS A 36 3.64 9.73 -4.77
N GLN A 37 4.71 10.48 -4.55
CA GLN A 37 6.06 9.93 -4.55
C GLN A 37 6.26 9.00 -3.35
N GLN A 38 5.80 9.40 -2.17
CA GLN A 38 5.84 8.55 -0.99
C GLN A 38 5.09 7.22 -1.22
N ALA A 39 3.95 7.23 -1.90
CA ALA A 39 3.24 6.00 -2.27
C ALA A 39 4.05 5.11 -3.23
N TRP A 40 4.77 5.70 -4.18
CA TRP A 40 5.69 4.96 -5.06
C TRP A 40 6.86 4.35 -4.30
N ASP A 41 7.49 5.09 -3.40
CA ASP A 41 8.61 4.61 -2.60
C ASP A 41 8.18 3.44 -1.71
N MET A 42 6.97 3.52 -1.12
CA MET A 42 6.37 2.40 -0.39
C MET A 42 6.15 1.17 -1.28
N ALA A 43 5.66 1.35 -2.51
CA ALA A 43 5.48 0.24 -3.46
C ALA A 43 6.82 -0.44 -3.80
N PHE A 44 7.88 0.35 -4.03
CA PHE A 44 9.21 -0.16 -4.30
C PHE A 44 9.81 -0.90 -3.09
N GLN A 45 9.64 -0.36 -1.88
CA GLN A 45 10.05 -1.03 -0.65
C GLN A 45 9.34 -2.38 -0.49
N LYS A 46 8.03 -2.46 -0.78
CA LYS A 46 7.28 -3.73 -0.74
C LYS A 46 7.82 -4.74 -1.74
N PHE A 47 8.14 -4.31 -2.95
CA PHE A 47 8.72 -5.17 -3.98
C PHE A 47 10.05 -5.77 -3.54
N ASN A 48 10.93 -4.97 -2.93
CA ASN A 48 12.20 -5.47 -2.42
C ASN A 48 12.04 -6.44 -1.25
N GLN A 49 11.06 -6.23 -0.35
CA GLN A 49 10.74 -7.16 0.74
C GLN A 49 10.24 -8.53 0.27
N THR A 50 9.75 -8.65 -0.97
CA THR A 50 9.24 -9.90 -1.54
C THR A 50 10.25 -10.66 -2.40
N LYS A 51 11.48 -10.14 -2.55
CA LYS A 51 12.54 -10.76 -3.35
C LYS A 51 13.46 -11.70 -2.55
N ASP A 52 13.42 -11.61 -1.23
CA ASP A 52 14.11 -12.51 -0.30
C ASP A 52 13.17 -13.65 0.14
#